data_AF-A0A1G0LF65-F1
#
_entry.id   AF-A0A1G0LF65-F1
#
_cell.length_a   1.000
_cell.length_b   1.000
_cell.length_c   1.000
_cell.angle_alpha   90.00
_cell.angle_beta   90.00
_cell.angle_gamma   90.00
#
_symmetry.space_group_name_H-M   'P 1'
#
loop_
_entity.id
_entity.type
_entity.pdbx_description
1 polymer ?
#
loop_
_entity_poly.entity_id
_entity_poly.type
_entity_poly.pdbx_seq_one_letter_code
_entity_poly.pdbx_strand_id
1 'polypeptide(L)'
;MCYSSSNQFIAQIPTWFLIVAGWFAIHYFAKERDQRKDARERLDQFILALRAIEEKAIQFHQSDVYKDDMARALMFDIQRIIAKLKRHPFGSFEVSPNLLKELRQAVTLKNFDHSKFACQPANSSILSNVANAVDDIEDQLEREYERLYL
;
A
#
# COMPACT_ATOMS: atom_id res chain seq x y z
N MET A 1 19.20 -7.16 69.19
CA MET A 1 19.82 -7.07 67.86
C MET A 1 18.73 -6.69 66.86
N CYS A 2 18.52 -5.40 66.62
CA CYS A 2 17.55 -4.92 65.63
C CYS A 2 18.31 -4.63 64.34
N TYR A 3 18.40 -5.61 63.44
CA TYR A 3 18.96 -5.38 62.12
C TYR A 3 18.01 -4.49 61.32
N SER A 4 18.54 -3.33 60.91
CA SER A 4 17.94 -2.32 60.04
C SER A 4 17.21 -2.94 58.85
N SER A 5 15.87 -2.96 58.90
CA SER A 5 15.01 -3.31 57.75
C SER A 5 14.92 -2.16 56.74
N SER A 6 15.31 -0.95 57.13
CA SER A 6 15.25 0.26 56.30
C SER A 6 16.28 0.28 55.16
N ASN A 7 17.45 -0.32 55.34
CA ASN A 7 18.48 -0.36 54.29
C ASN A 7 18.18 -1.38 53.17
N GLN A 8 17.31 -2.37 53.41
CA GLN A 8 16.92 -3.35 52.40
C GLN A 8 16.00 -2.74 51.32
N PHE A 9 15.15 -1.77 51.70
CA PHE A 9 14.27 -1.08 50.74
C PHE A 9 15.04 -0.23 49.74
N ILE A 10 16.06 0.49 50.20
CA ILE A 10 16.88 1.36 49.34
C ILE A 10 17.68 0.54 48.32
N ALA A 11 18.16 -0.64 48.71
CA ALA A 11 18.86 -1.57 47.81
C ALA A 11 17.96 -2.16 46.71
N GLN A 12 16.63 -2.19 46.90
CA GLN A 12 15.68 -2.71 45.91
C GLN A 12 15.26 -1.67 44.85
N ILE A 13 15.39 -0.37 45.15
CA ILE A 13 15.07 0.73 44.23
C ILE A 13 15.75 0.59 42.86
N PRO A 14 17.07 0.36 42.74
CA PRO A 14 17.71 0.21 41.43
C PRO A 14 17.20 -1.00 40.65
N THR A 15 16.84 -2.09 41.34
CA THR A 15 16.26 -3.29 40.70
C THR A 15 14.90 -2.97 40.11
N TRP A 16 14.02 -2.31 40.88
CA TRP A 16 12.71 -1.88 40.38
C TRP A 16 12.81 -0.87 39.24
N PHE A 17 13.76 0.05 39.29
CA PHE A 17 14.02 0.99 38.20
C PHE A 17 14.42 0.27 36.92
N LEU A 18 15.32 -0.72 36.99
CA LEU A 18 15.71 -1.54 35.83
C LEU A 18 14.52 -2.33 35.26
N ILE A 19 13.65 -2.89 36.12
CA ILE A 19 12.46 -3.61 35.68
C ILE A 19 11.51 -2.67 34.93
N VAL A 20 11.24 -1.48 35.47
CA VAL A 20 10.34 -0.50 34.84
C VAL A 20 10.93 0.03 33.53
N ALA A 21 12.23 0.35 33.51
CA ALA A 21 12.91 0.80 32.31
C ALA A 21 12.93 -0.29 31.23
N GLY A 22 13.18 -1.54 31.60
CA GLY A 22 13.14 -2.69 30.70
C GLY A 22 11.74 -2.93 30.13
N TRP A 23 10.71 -2.87 30.97
CA TRP A 23 9.33 -2.98 30.53
C TRP A 23 8.94 -1.87 29.56
N PHE A 24 9.31 -0.62 29.86
CA PHE A 24 9.03 0.52 29.00
C PHE A 24 9.71 0.39 27.64
N ALA A 25 10.99 -0.03 27.61
CA ALA A 25 11.72 -0.28 26.37
C ALA A 25 11.06 -1.38 25.53
N ILE A 26 10.71 -2.52 26.13
CA ILE A 26 10.02 -3.63 25.45
C ILE A 26 8.68 -3.16 24.88
N HIS A 27 7.90 -2.42 25.66
CA HIS A 27 6.61 -1.89 25.21
C HIS A 27 6.76 -0.90 24.05
N TYR A 28 7.78 -0.05 24.08
CA TYR A 28 8.08 0.87 23.00
C TYR A 28 8.45 0.13 21.70
N PHE A 29 9.37 -0.84 21.76
CA PHE A 29 9.75 -1.64 20.59
C PHE A 29 8.61 -2.50 20.06
N ALA A 30 7.77 -3.06 20.94
CA ALA A 30 6.60 -3.82 20.54
C ALA A 30 5.62 -2.96 19.74
N LYS A 31 5.34 -1.74 20.23
CA LYS A 31 4.46 -0.79 19.54
C LYS A 31 4.98 -0.40 18.15
N GLU A 32 6.28 -0.12 18.03
CA GLU A 32 6.89 0.23 16.75
C GLU A 32 6.83 -0.92 15.75
N ARG A 33 7.14 -2.15 16.19
CA ARG A 33 7.04 -3.35 15.37
C ARG A 33 5.61 -3.58 14.88
N ASP A 34 4.63 -3.43 15.77
CA ASP A 34 3.22 -3.62 15.42
C ASP A 34 2.76 -2.56 14.41
N GLN A 35 3.20 -1.30 14.55
CA GLN A 35 2.93 -0.25 13.55
C GLN A 35 3.53 -0.57 12.17
N ARG A 36 4.77 -1.07 12.11
CA ARG A 36 5.41 -1.49 10.85
C ARG A 36 4.65 -2.63 10.18
N LYS A 37 4.19 -3.59 10.97
CA LYS A 37 3.41 -4.74 10.49
C LYS A 37 2.06 -4.29 9.93
N ASP A 38 1.33 -3.44 10.66
CA ASP A 38 0.06 -2.88 10.21
C ASP A 38 0.22 -2.06 8.92
N ALA A 39 1.30 -1.29 8.80
CA ALA A 39 1.61 -0.53 7.60
C ALA A 39 1.90 -1.46 6.41
N ARG A 40 2.69 -2.53 6.62
CA ARG A 40 2.99 -3.53 5.59
C ARG A 40 1.73 -4.22 5.09
N GLU A 41 0.88 -4.69 6.00
CA GLU A 41 -0.35 -5.38 5.64
C GLU A 41 -1.26 -4.49 4.78
N ARG A 42 -1.36 -3.20 5.12
CA ARG A 42 -2.14 -2.24 4.33
C ARG A 42 -1.53 -2.01 2.95
N LEU A 43 -0.21 -1.90 2.86
CA LEU A 43 0.51 -1.77 1.59
C LEU A 43 0.23 -2.99 0.71
N ASP A 44 0.39 -4.20 1.24
CA ASP A 44 0.15 -5.45 0.51
C ASP A 44 -1.30 -5.51 0.00
N GLN A 45 -2.28 -5.14 0.83
CA GLN A 45 -3.69 -5.04 0.42
C GLN A 45 -3.93 -4.01 -0.69
N PHE A 46 -3.17 -2.92 -0.70
CA PHE A 46 -3.27 -1.89 -1.73
C PHE A 46 -2.66 -2.36 -3.05
N ILE A 47 -1.49 -3.00 -3.01
CA ILE A 47 -0.84 -3.62 -4.17
C ILE A 47 -1.76 -4.69 -4.78
N LEU A 48 -2.37 -5.54 -3.96
CA LEU A 48 -3.35 -6.52 -4.43
C LEU A 48 -4.54 -5.85 -5.13
N ALA A 49 -5.01 -4.71 -4.64
CA ALA A 49 -6.07 -3.95 -5.31
C ALA A 49 -5.62 -3.36 -6.65
N LEU A 50 -4.37 -2.90 -6.78
CA LEU A 50 -3.81 -2.42 -8.05
C LEU A 50 -3.71 -3.55 -9.08
N ARG A 51 -3.18 -4.71 -8.69
CA ARG A 51 -3.10 -5.89 -9.56
C ARG A 51 -4.48 -6.40 -9.97
N ALA A 52 -5.49 -6.29 -9.11
CA ALA A 52 -6.87 -6.58 -9.49
C ALA A 52 -7.42 -5.60 -10.55
N ILE A 53 -6.98 -4.33 -10.57
CA ILE A 53 -7.32 -3.40 -11.65
C ILE A 53 -6.61 -3.81 -12.95
N GLU A 54 -5.34 -4.18 -12.87
CA GLU A 54 -4.57 -4.68 -14.01
C GLU A 54 -5.27 -5.87 -14.66
N GLU A 55 -5.62 -6.90 -13.88
CA GLU A 55 -6.29 -8.10 -14.37
C GLU A 55 -7.63 -7.76 -15.04
N LYS A 56 -8.43 -6.89 -14.43
CA LYS A 56 -9.70 -6.43 -15.02
C LYS A 56 -9.48 -5.63 -16.31
N ALA A 57 -8.44 -4.81 -16.37
CA ALA A 57 -8.09 -4.04 -17.57
C ALA A 57 -7.65 -4.98 -18.71
N ILE A 58 -6.82 -5.98 -18.40
CA ILE A 58 -6.43 -7.03 -19.35
C ILE A 58 -7.68 -7.75 -19.85
N GLN A 59 -8.54 -8.23 -18.95
CA GLN A 59 -9.77 -8.93 -19.30
C GLN A 59 -10.71 -8.08 -20.17
N PHE A 60 -10.81 -6.77 -19.88
CA PHE A 60 -11.59 -5.84 -20.67
C PHE A 60 -11.02 -5.68 -22.09
N HIS A 61 -9.72 -5.38 -22.21
CA HIS A 61 -9.09 -5.14 -23.52
C HIS A 61 -8.95 -6.40 -24.37
N GLN A 62 -8.91 -7.60 -23.76
CA GLN A 62 -8.90 -8.89 -24.45
C GLN A 62 -10.30 -9.44 -24.74
N SER A 63 -11.36 -8.75 -24.32
CA SER A 63 -12.72 -9.23 -24.58
C SER A 63 -13.09 -9.08 -26.07
N ASP A 64 -13.85 -10.04 -26.59
CA ASP A 64 -14.26 -10.06 -28.00
C ASP A 64 -15.19 -8.89 -28.37
N VAL A 65 -15.91 -8.36 -27.38
CA VAL A 65 -16.92 -7.30 -27.55
C VAL A 65 -16.76 -6.28 -26.42
N TYR A 66 -16.97 -5.01 -26.74
CA TYR A 66 -16.96 -3.95 -25.74
C TYR A 66 -18.01 -4.21 -24.64
N LYS A 67 -17.55 -4.39 -23.41
CA LYS A 67 -18.40 -4.61 -22.23
C LYS A 67 -18.50 -3.33 -21.40
N ASP A 68 -19.59 -2.59 -21.60
CA ASP A 68 -19.78 -1.27 -20.95
C ASP A 68 -19.79 -1.34 -19.42
N ASP A 69 -20.36 -2.41 -18.85
CA ASP A 69 -20.36 -2.62 -17.40
C ASP A 69 -18.93 -2.78 -16.84
N MET A 70 -18.05 -3.46 -17.57
CA MET A 70 -16.64 -3.61 -17.17
C MET A 70 -15.88 -2.30 -17.31
N ALA A 71 -16.10 -1.54 -18.38
CA ALA A 71 -15.50 -0.22 -18.56
C ALA A 71 -15.86 0.73 -17.41
N ARG A 72 -17.15 0.80 -17.06
CA ARG A 72 -17.61 1.62 -15.92
C ARG A 72 -17.00 1.15 -14.60
N ALA A 73 -17.04 -0.16 -14.33
CA ALA A 73 -16.46 -0.73 -13.11
C ALA A 73 -14.97 -0.39 -12.97
N LEU A 74 -14.21 -0.50 -14.07
CA LEU A 74 -12.78 -0.19 -14.10
C LEU A 74 -12.52 1.30 -13.82
N MET A 75 -13.32 2.20 -14.39
CA MET A 75 -13.23 3.63 -14.07
C MET A 75 -13.49 3.92 -12.58
N PHE A 76 -14.49 3.27 -11.99
CA PHE A 76 -14.79 3.43 -10.57
C PHE A 76 -13.65 2.88 -9.69
N ASP A 77 -13.10 1.72 -10.04
CA ASP A 77 -11.99 1.12 -9.29
C ASP A 77 -10.75 2.02 -9.33
N ILE A 78 -10.39 2.58 -10.50
CA ILE A 78 -9.28 3.53 -10.64
C ILE A 78 -9.51 4.76 -9.77
N GLN A 79 -10.70 5.36 -9.85
CA GLN A 79 -11.03 6.53 -9.03
C GLN A 79 -10.95 6.21 -7.54
N ARG A 80 -11.42 5.03 -7.13
CA ARG A 80 -11.39 4.57 -5.74
C ARG A 80 -9.97 4.37 -5.25
N ILE A 81 -9.08 3.78 -6.05
CA ILE A 81 -7.66 3.59 -5.70
C ILE A 81 -6.96 4.94 -5.58
N ILE A 82 -7.13 5.84 -6.55
CA ILE A 82 -6.56 7.19 -6.50
C ILE A 82 -7.05 7.94 -5.24
N ALA A 83 -8.33 7.81 -4.90
CA ALA A 83 -8.88 8.43 -3.69
C ALA A 83 -8.35 7.80 -2.40
N LYS A 84 -8.17 6.47 -2.37
CA LYS A 84 -7.57 5.76 -1.22
C LYS A 84 -6.13 6.20 -0.98
N LEU A 85 -5.36 6.40 -2.05
CA LEU A 85 -3.97 6.78 -1.95
C LEU A 85 -3.78 8.18 -1.35
N LYS A 86 -4.75 9.08 -1.58
CA LYS A 86 -4.78 10.41 -0.96
C LYS A 86 -5.20 10.41 0.51
N ARG A 87 -5.64 9.27 1.06
CA ARG A 87 -6.15 9.15 2.43
C ARG A 87 -5.15 8.42 3.32
N HIS A 88 -5.24 8.65 4.63
CA HIS A 88 -4.46 7.91 5.63
C HIS A 88 -4.71 6.39 5.52
N PRO A 89 -3.69 5.52 5.64
CA PRO A 89 -2.29 5.81 5.99
C PRO A 89 -1.41 6.29 4.84
N PHE A 90 -1.85 6.10 3.59
CA PHE A 90 -1.06 6.44 2.41
C PHE A 90 -0.90 7.95 2.17
N GLY A 91 -1.62 8.79 2.91
CA GLY A 91 -1.40 10.24 2.89
C GLY A 91 0.00 10.68 3.32
N SER A 92 0.77 9.82 4.01
CA SER A 92 2.19 10.06 4.30
C SER A 92 3.14 9.60 3.18
N PHE A 93 2.63 8.85 2.20
CA PHE A 93 3.40 8.35 1.05
C PHE A 93 3.35 9.43 -0.03
N GLU A 94 4.51 9.86 -0.50
CA GLU A 94 4.60 10.87 -1.55
C GLU A 94 4.49 10.24 -2.94
N VAL A 95 3.29 9.75 -3.28
CA VAL A 95 3.05 9.17 -4.60
C VAL A 95 2.90 10.25 -5.67
N SER A 96 3.67 10.12 -6.75
CA SER A 96 3.72 11.09 -7.83
C SER A 96 2.35 11.21 -8.52
N PRO A 97 1.78 12.42 -8.61
CA PRO A 97 0.54 12.64 -9.37
C PRO A 97 0.63 12.21 -10.83
N ASN A 98 1.85 12.20 -11.40
CA ASN A 98 2.08 11.77 -12.77
C ASN A 98 1.84 10.27 -12.93
N LEU A 99 2.29 9.44 -12.00
CA LEU A 99 2.06 7.98 -12.06
C LEU A 99 0.57 7.64 -11.98
N LEU A 100 -0.19 8.36 -11.15
CA LEU A 100 -1.65 8.17 -11.08
C LEU A 100 -2.35 8.58 -12.38
N LYS A 101 -1.85 9.63 -13.03
CA LYS A 101 -2.34 10.05 -14.35
C LYS A 101 -1.98 9.02 -15.41
N GLU A 102 -0.76 8.48 -15.37
CA GLU A 102 -0.27 7.46 -16.30
C GLU A 102 -1.04 6.16 -16.17
N LEU A 103 -1.31 5.67 -14.96
CA LEU A 103 -2.19 4.51 -14.75
C LEU A 103 -3.58 4.73 -15.36
N ARG A 104 -4.19 5.88 -15.07
CA ARG A 104 -5.51 6.21 -15.63
C ARG A 104 -5.45 6.24 -17.16
N GLN A 105 -4.42 6.85 -17.74
CA GLN A 105 -4.25 6.93 -19.19
C GLN A 105 -3.97 5.57 -19.82
N ALA A 106 -3.10 4.75 -19.22
CA ALA A 106 -2.78 3.42 -19.71
C ALA A 106 -4.04 2.57 -19.86
N VAL A 107 -4.95 2.65 -18.89
CA VAL A 107 -6.20 1.91 -18.90
C VAL A 107 -7.27 2.53 -19.82
N THR A 108 -7.43 3.86 -19.85
CA THR A 108 -8.60 4.47 -20.53
C THR A 108 -8.30 5.18 -21.85
N LEU A 109 -7.04 5.45 -22.19
CA LEU A 109 -6.72 6.34 -23.32
C LEU A 109 -6.90 5.65 -24.69
N LYS A 110 -6.56 4.37 -24.78
CA LYS A 110 -6.64 3.58 -26.01
C LYS A 110 -7.61 2.42 -25.81
N ASN A 111 -8.40 2.10 -26.83
CA ASN A 111 -9.30 0.95 -26.81
C ASN A 111 -10.41 1.01 -25.72
N PHE A 112 -10.83 2.23 -25.35
CA PHE A 112 -11.89 2.47 -24.35
C PHE A 112 -13.13 3.16 -24.94
N ASP A 113 -13.06 3.56 -26.21
CA ASP A 113 -14.19 4.11 -26.97
C ASP A 113 -14.89 2.96 -27.69
N HIS A 114 -16.20 2.81 -27.46
CA HIS A 114 -17.03 1.77 -28.08
C HIS A 114 -16.87 1.72 -29.60
N SER A 115 -16.75 2.87 -30.28
CA SER A 115 -16.62 2.95 -31.74
C SER A 115 -15.26 2.51 -32.28
N LYS A 116 -14.24 2.46 -31.42
CA LYS A 116 -12.84 2.14 -31.76
C LYS A 116 -12.34 0.90 -31.03
N PHE A 117 -13.24 0.18 -30.35
CA PHE A 117 -12.89 -0.98 -29.58
C PHE A 117 -12.48 -2.13 -30.50
N ALA A 118 -11.36 -2.76 -30.18
CA ALA A 118 -10.86 -3.96 -30.81
C ALA A 118 -10.21 -4.84 -29.74
N CYS A 119 -10.48 -6.14 -29.80
CA CYS A 119 -9.80 -7.13 -28.96
C CYS A 119 -8.29 -7.02 -29.15
N GLN A 120 -7.55 -6.90 -28.05
CA GLN A 120 -6.11 -6.75 -28.04
C GLN A 120 -5.42 -8.10 -27.84
N PRO A 121 -4.36 -8.41 -28.61
CA PRO A 121 -3.57 -9.60 -28.35
C PRO A 121 -2.76 -9.46 -27.05
N ALA A 122 -2.34 -10.58 -26.48
CA ALA A 122 -1.58 -10.63 -25.23
C ALA A 122 -0.28 -9.81 -25.25
N ASN A 123 0.35 -9.65 -26.42
CA ASN A 123 1.56 -8.87 -26.63
C ASN A 123 1.30 -7.42 -27.08
N SER A 124 0.07 -6.93 -26.95
CA SER A 124 -0.24 -5.55 -27.34
C SER A 124 0.44 -4.53 -26.42
N SER A 125 0.78 -3.39 -27.00
CA SER A 125 1.36 -2.28 -26.23
C SER A 125 0.39 -1.70 -25.18
N ILE A 126 -0.92 -1.90 -25.36
CA ILE A 126 -1.92 -1.41 -24.39
C ILE A 126 -1.78 -2.18 -23.08
N LEU A 127 -1.72 -3.51 -23.16
CA LEU A 127 -1.58 -4.36 -21.98
C LEU A 127 -0.23 -4.13 -21.29
N SER A 128 0.86 -4.02 -22.05
CA SER A 128 2.18 -3.71 -21.46
C SER A 128 2.20 -2.35 -20.77
N ASN A 129 1.53 -1.33 -21.33
CA ASN A 129 1.47 -0.01 -20.69
C ASN A 129 0.67 -0.04 -19.38
N VAL A 130 -0.38 -0.86 -19.30
CA VAL A 130 -1.15 -1.05 -18.06
C VAL A 130 -0.29 -1.71 -17.00
N ALA A 131 0.39 -2.81 -17.35
CA ALA A 131 1.30 -3.51 -16.44
C ALA A 131 2.41 -2.58 -15.92
N ASN A 132 3.13 -1.91 -16.83
CA ASN A 132 4.19 -0.98 -16.46
C ASN A 132 3.69 0.13 -15.52
N ALA A 133 2.51 0.71 -15.78
CA ALA A 133 1.97 1.77 -14.93
C ALA A 133 1.56 1.27 -13.53
N VAL A 134 1.20 -0.01 -13.40
CA VAL A 134 0.95 -0.64 -12.10
C VAL A 134 2.27 -0.90 -11.36
N ASP A 135 3.25 -1.48 -12.05
CA ASP A 135 4.59 -1.74 -11.53
C ASP A 135 5.27 -0.45 -11.04
N ASP A 136 5.20 0.64 -11.82
CA ASP A 136 5.79 1.92 -11.45
C ASP A 136 5.20 2.50 -10.13
N ILE A 137 3.89 2.28 -9.90
CA ILE A 137 3.23 2.67 -8.66
C ILE A 137 3.62 1.73 -7.52
N GLU A 138 3.66 0.42 -7.76
CA GLU A 138 4.10 -0.58 -6.77
C GLU A 138 5.51 -0.25 -6.27
N ASP A 139 6.44 -0.05 -7.19
CA ASP A 139 7.82 0.35 -6.91
C ASP A 139 7.90 1.65 -6.12
N GLN A 140 7.07 2.66 -6.44
CA GLN A 140 7.08 3.89 -5.68
C GLN A 140 6.54 3.69 -4.26
N LEU A 141 5.49 2.89 -4.09
CA LEU A 141 4.93 2.62 -2.77
C LEU A 141 5.90 1.85 -1.88
N GLU A 142 6.64 0.89 -2.45
CA GLU A 142 7.68 0.16 -1.72
C GLU A 142 8.81 1.11 -1.30
N ARG A 143 9.30 1.98 -2.19
CA ARG A 143 10.29 3.01 -1.83
C ARG A 143 9.82 3.93 -0.69
N GLU A 144 8.56 4.35 -0.74
CA GLU A 144 7.99 5.19 0.32
C GLU A 144 7.82 4.43 1.65
N TYR A 145 7.50 3.14 1.59
CA TYR A 145 7.45 2.29 2.77
C TYR A 145 8.83 2.14 3.41
N GLU A 146 9.85 1.84 2.61
CA GLU A 146 11.24 1.74 3.08
C GLU A 146 11.68 3.06 3.73
N ARG A 147 11.42 4.20 3.09
CA ARG A 147 11.76 5.54 3.62
C ARG A 147 11.16 5.83 5.00
N LEU A 148 9.96 5.33 5.28
CA LEU A 148 9.22 5.64 6.51
C LEU A 148 9.47 4.65 7.65
N TYR A 149 9.84 3.40 7.33
CA TYR A 149 9.82 2.29 8.30
C TYR A 149 11.13 1.49 8.40
N LEU A 150 12.11 1.75 7.53
CA LEU A 150 13.46 1.16 7.59
C LEU A 150 14.51 2.22 7.90
#